data_AF-A0A4R0S5T8-F1
#
_entry.id   AF-A0A4R0S5T8-F1
#
_cell.length_a   1.000
_cell.length_b   1.000
_cell.length_c   1.000
_cell.angle_alpha   90.00
_cell.angle_beta   90.00
_cell.angle_gamma   90.00
#
_symmetry.space_group_name_H-M   'P 1'
#
loop_
_entity.id
_entity.type
_entity.pdbx_description
1 polymer ?
#
loop_
_entity_poly.entity_id
_entity_poly.type
_entity_poly.pdbx_seq_one_letter_code
_entity_poly.pdbx_strand_id
1 'polypeptide(L)'
;MSIGQVIKVVREERGLTQSQFAHELFVTQQALSRWEKGTAEPSIDMIRLISTRFEVPMARLMEMPDNGFCQSCAMPFYRPEDHGTEPDGTRSGDYCNYCYDDGVFLQDYANSDELVAACAPMMAESCHISVEQAEDCMSALLPNLKRWRRQDEIDAVAEGK
;
A
#
# COMPACT_ATOMS: atom_id res chain seq x y z
N MET A 1 -4.55 12.17 3.54
CA MET A 1 -4.55 12.85 4.86
C MET A 1 -3.28 12.39 5.51
N SER A 2 -2.34 13.28 5.85
CA SER A 2 -1.00 12.83 6.25
C SER A 2 -1.03 11.78 7.37
N ILE A 3 -0.09 10.85 7.41
CA ILE A 3 0.08 9.91 8.54
C ILE A 3 0.03 10.63 9.90
N GLY A 4 0.62 11.83 9.98
CA GLY A 4 0.57 12.70 11.16
C GLY A 4 -0.85 13.13 11.55
N GLN A 5 -1.70 13.47 10.58
CA GLN A 5 -3.11 13.78 10.80
C GLN A 5 -3.88 12.54 11.30
N VAL A 6 -3.60 11.36 10.75
CA VAL A 6 -4.22 10.12 11.23
C VAL A 6 -3.83 9.82 12.67
N ILE A 7 -2.55 9.95 13.03
CA ILE A 7 -2.07 9.76 14.40
C ILE A 7 -2.79 10.71 15.37
N LYS A 8 -2.97 11.97 14.97
CA LYS A 8 -3.72 12.95 15.75
C LYS A 8 -5.16 12.51 15.99
N VAL A 9 -5.85 12.04 14.95
CA VAL A 9 -7.23 11.53 15.06
C VAL A 9 -7.30 10.33 16.00
N VAL A 10 -6.41 9.35 15.82
CA VAL A 10 -6.33 8.15 16.68
C VAL A 10 -6.14 8.52 18.16
N ARG A 11 -5.30 9.51 18.43
CA ARG A 11 -5.09 10.04 19.78
C ARG A 11 -6.35 10.70 20.35
N GLU A 12 -7.01 11.55 19.57
CA GLU A 12 -8.18 12.32 19.99
C GLU A 12 -9.42 11.43 20.20
N GLU A 13 -9.62 10.40 19.37
CA GLU A 13 -10.65 9.37 19.54
C GLU A 13 -10.56 8.65 20.90
N ARG A 14 -9.34 8.59 21.48
CA ARG A 14 -9.07 7.96 22.78
C ARG A 14 -9.03 8.96 23.94
N GLY A 15 -9.31 10.23 23.67
CA GLY A 15 -9.28 11.30 24.68
C GLY A 15 -7.89 11.55 25.28
N LEU A 16 -6.81 11.19 24.57
CA LEU A 16 -5.45 11.29 25.08
C LEU A 16 -4.81 12.64 24.70
N THR A 17 -4.05 13.22 25.64
CA THR A 17 -3.16 14.35 25.35
C THR A 17 -1.93 13.87 24.58
N GLN A 18 -1.22 14.79 23.91
CA GLN A 18 0.05 14.46 23.25
C GLN A 18 1.05 13.83 24.22
N SER A 19 1.10 14.29 25.47
CA SER A 19 2.03 13.75 26.46
C SER A 19 1.68 12.30 26.85
N GLN A 20 0.38 12.01 27.06
CA GLN A 20 -0.07 10.66 27.41
C GLN A 20 0.13 9.69 26.26
N PHE A 21 -0.22 10.10 25.03
CA PHE A 21 -0.04 9.25 23.85
C PHE A 21 1.43 8.98 23.55
N ALA A 22 2.29 9.99 23.70
CA ALA A 22 3.74 9.81 23.54
C ALA A 22 4.30 8.84 24.60
N HIS A 23 3.82 8.91 25.84
CA HIS A 23 4.20 8.00 26.91
C HIS A 23 3.81 6.54 26.58
N GLU A 24 2.61 6.29 26.06
CA GLU A 24 2.15 4.96 25.62
C GLU A 24 2.99 4.35 24.49
N LEU A 25 3.66 5.22 23.72
CA LEU A 25 4.52 4.84 22.60
C LEU A 25 6.01 4.88 22.95
N PHE A 26 6.37 5.16 24.20
CA PHE A 26 7.76 5.31 24.64
C PHE A 26 8.56 6.37 23.85
N VAL A 27 7.89 7.44 23.41
CA VAL A 27 8.51 8.57 22.70
C VAL A 27 8.33 9.88 23.45
N THR A 28 9.08 10.90 23.04
CA THR A 28 8.91 12.24 23.62
C THR A 28 7.66 12.94 23.04
N GLN A 29 7.03 13.81 23.83
CA GLN A 29 5.95 14.66 23.35
C GLN A 29 6.37 15.50 22.13
N GLN A 30 7.64 15.92 22.06
CA GLN A 30 8.18 16.67 20.93
C GLN A 30 8.20 15.84 19.64
N ALA A 31 8.58 14.56 19.72
CA ALA A 31 8.53 13.64 18.59
C ALA A 31 7.09 13.51 18.06
N LEU A 32 6.12 13.24 18.96
CA LEU A 32 4.72 13.16 18.58
C LEU A 32 4.19 14.47 17.98
N SER A 33 4.55 15.63 18.56
CA SER A 33 4.15 16.93 18.04
C SER A 33 4.67 17.16 16.61
N ARG A 34 5.91 16.71 16.33
CA ARG A 34 6.50 16.81 14.99
C ARG A 34 5.78 15.92 13.98
N TRP A 35 5.40 14.70 14.39
CA TRP A 35 4.59 13.78 13.59
C TRP A 35 3.24 14.40 13.25
N GLU A 36 2.49 14.87 14.25
CA GLU A 36 1.16 15.46 14.03
C GLU A 36 1.19 16.75 13.18
N LYS A 37 2.34 17.45 13.15
CA LYS A 37 2.57 18.63 12.31
C LYS A 37 3.13 18.31 10.92
N GLY A 38 3.47 17.05 10.63
CA GLY A 38 4.07 16.65 9.35
C GLY A 38 5.51 17.14 9.15
N THR A 39 6.21 17.49 10.22
CA THR A 39 7.63 17.95 10.18
C THR A 39 8.63 16.81 10.41
N ALA A 40 8.11 15.62 10.69
CA ALA A 40 8.84 14.36 10.76
C ALA A 40 7.82 13.23 10.57
N GLU A 41 8.28 12.06 10.14
CA GLU A 41 7.45 10.87 10.02
C GLU A 41 7.85 9.82 11.07
N PRO A 42 6.90 9.00 11.55
CA PRO A 42 7.22 7.84 12.38
C PRO A 42 7.92 6.76 11.54
N SER A 43 8.82 5.99 12.14
CA SER A 43 9.39 4.81 11.48
C SER A 43 8.35 3.69 11.33
N ILE A 44 8.63 2.70 10.48
CA ILE A 44 7.76 1.52 10.31
C ILE A 44 7.50 0.81 11.66
N ASP A 45 8.52 0.71 12.52
CA ASP A 45 8.36 0.12 13.86
C ASP A 45 7.43 0.94 14.75
N MET A 46 7.48 2.27 14.66
CA MET A 46 6.53 3.13 15.37
C MET A 46 5.11 2.96 14.83
N ILE A 47 4.94 2.81 13.51
CA ILE A 47 3.63 2.55 12.89
C ILE A 47 3.07 1.21 13.38
N ARG A 48 3.89 0.16 13.42
CA ARG A 48 3.52 -1.16 13.96
C ARG A 48 3.14 -1.08 15.44
N LEU A 49 3.90 -0.33 16.23
CA LEU A 49 3.60 -0.14 17.65
C LEU A 49 2.27 0.59 17.84
N ILE A 50 2.01 1.67 17.10
CA ILE A 50 0.72 2.39 17.13
C ILE A 50 -0.42 1.45 16.76
N SER A 51 -0.25 0.69 15.67
CA SER A 51 -1.26 -0.26 15.20
C SER A 51 -1.60 -1.31 16.26
N THR A 52 -0.58 -1.85 16.93
CA THR A 52 -0.75 -2.89 17.96
C THR A 52 -1.32 -2.32 19.26
N ARG A 53 -0.76 -1.20 19.74
CA ARG A 53 -1.10 -0.60 21.04
C ARG A 53 -2.51 -0.02 21.07
N PHE A 54 -2.97 0.47 19.93
CA PHE A 54 -4.24 1.16 19.80
C PHE A 54 -5.26 0.40 18.94
N GLU A 55 -4.95 -0.81 18.46
CA GLU A 55 -5.86 -1.62 17.64
C GLU A 55 -6.34 -0.88 16.38
N VAL A 56 -5.44 -0.13 15.75
CA VAL A 56 -5.71 0.60 14.51
C VAL A 56 -5.08 -0.16 13.35
N PRO A 57 -5.82 -0.49 12.27
CA PRO A 57 -5.24 -1.14 11.11
C PRO A 57 -4.08 -0.31 10.53
N MET A 58 -2.93 -0.95 10.24
CA MET A 58 -1.77 -0.26 9.66
C MET A 58 -2.12 0.51 8.37
N ALA A 59 -3.05 -0.02 7.57
CA ALA A 59 -3.57 0.63 6.37
C ALA A 59 -4.12 2.04 6.63
N ARG A 60 -4.82 2.26 7.77
CA ARG A 60 -5.34 3.57 8.17
C ARG A 60 -4.21 4.57 8.40
N LEU A 61 -3.08 4.13 8.95
CA LEU A 61 -1.92 4.97 9.25
C LEU A 61 -1.10 5.30 7.99
N MET A 62 -1.02 4.38 7.03
CA MET A 62 -0.15 4.46 5.86
C MET A 62 -0.77 5.15 4.63
N GLU A 63 -1.88 5.89 4.79
CA GLU A 63 -2.60 6.54 3.69
C GLU A 63 -2.94 5.62 2.51
N MET A 64 -3.05 4.32 2.78
CA MET A 64 -3.43 3.35 1.76
C MET A 64 -4.87 3.67 1.35
N PRO A 65 -5.14 3.96 0.06
CA PRO A 65 -6.49 4.32 -0.33
C PRO A 65 -7.45 3.16 -0.11
N ASP A 66 -8.64 3.48 0.40
CA ASP A 66 -9.72 2.52 0.63
C ASP A 66 -10.18 1.83 -0.67
N ASN A 67 -9.88 2.45 -1.82
CA ASN A 67 -10.24 1.98 -3.15
C ASN A 67 -9.40 0.78 -3.62
N GLY A 68 -8.45 0.31 -2.81
CA GLY A 68 -7.66 -0.87 -3.10
C GLY A 68 -6.47 -0.60 -4.03
N PHE A 69 -5.97 -1.68 -4.64
CA PHE A 69 -4.77 -1.66 -5.47
C PHE A 69 -4.96 -2.49 -6.73
N CYS A 70 -4.27 -2.09 -7.79
CA CYS A 70 -4.27 -2.77 -9.07
C CYS A 70 -3.78 -4.22 -8.91
N GLN A 71 -4.59 -5.17 -9.33
CA GLN A 71 -4.32 -6.62 -9.29
C GLN A 71 -3.37 -7.09 -10.41
N SER A 72 -2.62 -6.17 -11.02
CA SER A 72 -1.53 -6.41 -11.96
C SER A 72 -0.21 -5.81 -11.46
N CYS A 73 -0.18 -4.54 -11.06
CA CYS A 73 1.07 -3.87 -10.68
C CYS A 73 1.17 -3.47 -9.20
N ALA A 74 0.19 -3.84 -8.38
CA ALA A 74 0.05 -3.44 -6.97
C ALA A 74 -0.04 -1.92 -6.73
N MET A 75 -0.15 -1.09 -7.79
CA MET A 75 -0.29 0.35 -7.63
C MET A 75 -1.64 0.69 -6.98
N PRO A 76 -1.64 1.50 -5.90
CA PRO A 76 -2.86 1.94 -5.23
C PRO A 76 -3.71 2.85 -6.13
N PHE A 77 -5.03 2.79 -5.95
CA PHE A 77 -5.97 3.67 -6.64
C PHE A 77 -6.27 4.91 -5.80
N TYR A 78 -5.81 6.09 -6.23
CA TYR A 78 -6.08 7.33 -5.51
C TYR A 78 -7.32 8.06 -6.04
N ARG A 79 -7.63 7.88 -7.33
CA ARG A 79 -8.74 8.54 -8.02
C ARG A 79 -9.48 7.55 -8.93
N PRO A 80 -10.77 7.80 -9.23
CA PRO A 80 -11.52 6.97 -10.17
C PRO A 80 -10.89 6.86 -11.56
N GLU A 81 -10.12 7.86 -11.99
CA GLU A 81 -9.47 7.88 -13.29
C GLU A 81 -8.24 6.96 -13.38
N ASP A 82 -7.70 6.55 -12.23
CA ASP A 82 -6.57 5.61 -12.16
C ASP A 82 -6.99 4.20 -12.63
N HIS A 83 -8.29 3.91 -12.62
CA HIS A 83 -8.85 2.64 -13.07
C HIS A 83 -8.88 2.55 -14.60
N GLY A 84 -8.52 1.38 -15.12
CA GLY A 84 -8.68 1.02 -16.53
C GLY A 84 -10.14 0.90 -16.94
N THR A 85 -10.39 0.45 -18.16
CA THR A 85 -11.76 0.28 -18.68
C THR A 85 -12.07 -1.15 -19.11
N GLU A 86 -13.29 -1.58 -18.83
CA GLU A 86 -13.89 -2.81 -19.36
C GLU A 86 -14.38 -2.57 -20.81
N PRO A 87 -14.67 -3.62 -21.62
CA PRO A 87 -15.11 -3.46 -23.01
C PRO A 87 -16.40 -2.65 -23.19
N ASP A 88 -17.21 -2.52 -22.14
CA ASP A 88 -18.44 -1.71 -22.14
C ASP A 88 -18.19 -0.24 -21.77
N GLY A 89 -16.93 0.14 -21.55
CA GLY A 89 -16.50 1.48 -21.16
C GLY A 89 -16.64 1.77 -19.66
N THR A 90 -17.09 0.81 -18.84
CA THR A 90 -17.12 0.98 -17.38
C THR A 90 -15.71 0.89 -16.78
N ARG A 91 -15.52 1.43 -15.57
CA ARG A 91 -14.21 1.39 -14.89
C ARG A 91 -13.94 0.00 -14.31
N SER A 92 -12.75 -0.51 -14.53
CA SER A 92 -12.32 -1.79 -13.94
C SER A 92 -12.16 -1.67 -12.43
N GLY A 93 -12.75 -2.59 -11.68
CA GLY A 93 -12.58 -2.66 -10.22
C GLY A 93 -11.19 -3.19 -9.80
N ASP A 94 -10.50 -3.87 -10.70
CA ASP A 94 -9.30 -4.63 -10.38
C ASP A 94 -8.02 -4.07 -11.02
N TYR A 95 -8.10 -3.34 -12.13
CA TYR A 95 -6.92 -2.96 -12.91
C TYR A 95 -6.82 -1.45 -13.18
N CYS A 96 -5.58 -0.93 -13.21
CA CYS A 96 -5.31 0.47 -13.51
C CYS A 96 -5.20 0.75 -15.01
N ASN A 97 -5.37 2.01 -15.38
CA ASN A 97 -5.32 2.52 -16.76
C ASN A 97 -3.94 2.35 -17.44
N TYR A 98 -2.88 2.08 -16.69
CA TYR A 98 -1.55 1.76 -17.22
C TYR A 98 -1.37 0.27 -17.51
N CYS A 99 -2.16 -0.58 -16.89
CA CYS A 99 -2.08 -2.03 -17.09
C CYS A 99 -3.16 -2.53 -18.04
N TYR A 100 -4.35 -1.94 -18.01
CA TYR A 100 -5.56 -2.47 -18.63
C TYR A 100 -6.43 -1.36 -19.18
N ASP A 101 -6.92 -1.54 -20.40
CA ASP A 101 -7.88 -0.63 -21.04
C ASP A 101 -8.69 -1.40 -22.10
N ASP A 102 -9.96 -1.03 -22.29
CA ASP A 102 -10.89 -1.62 -23.25
C ASP A 102 -10.87 -3.16 -23.28
N GLY A 103 -10.88 -3.79 -22.11
CA GLY A 103 -10.92 -5.25 -22.03
C GLY A 103 -9.56 -5.95 -22.14
N VAL A 104 -8.47 -5.24 -22.43
CA VAL A 104 -7.17 -5.83 -22.76
C VAL A 104 -6.04 -5.32 -21.88
N PHE A 105 -5.08 -6.20 -21.58
CA PHE A 105 -3.84 -5.76 -20.94
C PHE A 105 -2.97 -5.06 -21.98
N LEU A 106 -2.58 -3.83 -21.68
CA LEU A 106 -1.75 -3.01 -22.56
C LEU A 106 -0.33 -3.56 -22.70
N GLN A 107 0.13 -4.32 -21.70
CA GLN A 107 1.50 -4.82 -21.60
C GLN A 107 1.55 -6.32 -21.84
N ASP A 108 2.36 -6.72 -22.82
CA ASP A 108 2.56 -8.12 -23.22
C ASP A 108 3.67 -8.80 -22.39
N TYR A 109 3.47 -8.81 -21.07
CA TYR A 109 4.37 -9.52 -20.14
C TYR A 109 3.88 -10.96 -19.96
N ALA A 110 4.78 -11.92 -20.15
CA ALA A 110 4.45 -13.34 -19.99
C ALA A 110 4.27 -13.76 -18.52
N ASN A 111 4.90 -13.04 -17.59
CA ASN A 111 4.89 -13.33 -16.16
C ASN A 111 5.20 -12.07 -15.33
N SER A 112 5.10 -12.17 -13.99
CA SER A 112 5.38 -11.07 -13.08
C SER A 112 6.83 -10.59 -13.14
N ASP A 113 7.80 -11.46 -13.44
CA ASP A 113 9.23 -11.12 -13.40
C ASP A 113 9.59 -10.11 -14.49
N GLU A 114 8.95 -10.20 -15.66
CA GLU A 114 9.08 -9.21 -16.73
C GLU A 114 8.54 -7.83 -16.31
N LEU A 115 7.45 -7.80 -15.54
CA LEU A 115 6.94 -6.55 -14.95
C LEU A 115 7.89 -6.01 -13.88
N VAL A 116 8.49 -6.87 -13.04
CA VAL A 116 9.51 -6.47 -12.05
C VAL A 116 10.66 -5.77 -12.77
N ALA A 117 11.25 -6.42 -13.77
CA ALA A 117 12.40 -5.88 -14.50
C ALA A 117 12.09 -4.53 -15.16
N ALA A 118 10.87 -4.35 -15.67
CA ALA A 118 10.46 -3.10 -16.32
C ALA A 118 10.18 -1.96 -15.33
N CYS A 119 9.61 -2.26 -14.16
CA CYS A 119 9.08 -1.23 -13.25
C CYS A 119 9.92 -1.00 -11.98
N ALA A 120 10.80 -1.93 -11.58
CA ALA A 120 11.65 -1.78 -10.40
C ALA A 120 12.53 -0.52 -10.40
N PRO A 121 13.14 -0.09 -11.53
CA PRO A 121 13.92 1.15 -11.55
C PRO A 121 13.08 2.39 -11.21
N MET A 122 11.85 2.45 -11.72
CA MET A 122 10.94 3.58 -11.45
C MET A 122 10.49 3.60 -9.98
N MET A 123 10.22 2.42 -9.41
CA MET A 123 9.91 2.29 -7.98
C MET A 123 11.10 2.69 -7.11
N ALA A 124 12.31 2.26 -7.46
CA ALA A 124 13.53 2.59 -6.74
C ALA A 124 13.78 4.10 -6.70
N GLU A 125 13.60 4.79 -7.83
CA GLU A 125 13.72 6.24 -7.92
C GLU A 125 12.66 6.95 -7.06
N SER A 126 11.39 6.54 -7.19
CA SER A 126 10.26 7.19 -6.52
C SER A 126 10.26 6.99 -5.00
N CYS A 127 10.69 5.80 -4.54
CA CYS A 127 10.75 5.44 -3.13
C CYS A 127 12.11 5.72 -2.49
N HIS A 128 13.10 6.19 -3.28
CA HIS A 128 14.47 6.43 -2.84
C HIS A 128 15.15 5.19 -2.20
N ILE A 129 14.94 4.02 -2.80
CA ILE A 129 15.55 2.73 -2.41
C ILE A 129 16.45 2.20 -3.53
N SER A 130 17.23 1.15 -3.27
CA SER A 130 18.01 0.52 -4.34
C SER A 130 17.10 -0.25 -5.31
N VAL A 131 17.57 -0.45 -6.55
CA VAL A 131 16.85 -1.27 -7.55
C VAL A 131 16.66 -2.69 -7.03
N GLU A 132 17.68 -3.28 -6.43
CA GLU A 132 17.62 -4.61 -5.79
C GLU A 132 16.51 -4.68 -4.72
N GLN A 133 16.39 -3.67 -3.86
CA GLN A 133 15.32 -3.61 -2.85
C GLN A 133 13.94 -3.50 -3.48
N ALA A 134 13.81 -2.76 -4.59
CA ALA A 134 12.55 -2.67 -5.33
C ALA A 134 12.20 -4.01 -6.00
N GLU A 135 13.17 -4.68 -6.61
CA GLU A 135 13.01 -6.01 -7.22
C GLU A 135 12.56 -7.05 -6.19
N ASP A 136 13.20 -7.10 -5.03
CA ASP A 136 12.83 -8.01 -3.93
C ASP A 136 11.38 -7.77 -3.47
N CYS A 137 11.02 -6.50 -3.28
CA CYS A 137 9.68 -6.11 -2.85
C CYS A 137 8.62 -6.52 -3.88
N MET A 138 8.86 -6.22 -5.16
CA MET A 138 7.91 -6.54 -6.22
C MET A 138 7.81 -8.04 -6.46
N SER A 139 8.92 -8.77 -6.44
CA SER A 139 8.96 -10.23 -6.64
C SER A 139 8.22 -10.99 -5.53
N ALA A 140 8.21 -10.45 -4.31
CA ALA A 140 7.43 -11.01 -3.20
C ALA A 140 5.92 -10.75 -3.34
N LEU A 141 5.51 -9.61 -3.92
CA LEU A 141 4.13 -9.16 -3.95
C LEU A 141 3.36 -9.60 -5.20
N LEU A 142 3.93 -9.39 -6.39
CA LEU A 142 3.22 -9.55 -7.66
C LEU A 142 2.65 -10.95 -7.88
N PRO A 143 3.33 -12.07 -7.53
CA PRO A 143 2.78 -13.41 -7.74
C PRO A 143 1.44 -13.66 -7.03
N ASN A 144 1.12 -12.89 -5.99
CA ASN A 144 -0.12 -13.04 -5.22
C ASN A 144 -1.34 -12.34 -5.86
N LEU A 145 -1.13 -11.52 -6.90
CA LEU A 145 -2.18 -10.71 -7.54
C LEU A 145 -2.95 -11.49 -8.62
N LYS A 146 -4.22 -11.12 -8.88
CA LYS A 146 -5.11 -11.86 -9.79
C LYS A 146 -4.52 -12.10 -11.19
N ARG A 147 -3.74 -11.15 -11.75
CA ARG A 147 -3.13 -11.33 -13.08
C ARG A 147 -2.07 -12.43 -13.12
N TRP A 148 -1.33 -12.60 -12.02
CA TRP A 148 -0.11 -13.41 -11.98
C TRP A 148 -0.24 -14.71 -11.19
N ARG A 149 -1.23 -14.78 -10.30
CA ARG A 149 -1.47 -15.95 -9.47
C ARG A 149 -1.66 -17.18 -10.36
N ARG A 150 -0.84 -18.20 -10.15
CA ARG A 150 -0.96 -19.47 -10.85
C ARG A 150 -2.23 -20.19 -10.38
N GLN A 151 -2.99 -20.76 -11.32
CA GLN A 151 -4.25 -21.45 -11.04
C GLN A 151 -4.08 -22.60 -10.00
N ASP A 152 -2.90 -23.22 -9.95
CA ASP A 152 -2.56 -24.33 -9.05
C ASP A 152 -2.62 -23.96 -7.54
N GLU A 153 -2.45 -22.68 -7.18
CA GLU A 153 -2.54 -22.21 -5.78
C GLU A 153 -3.97 -21.88 -5.35
N ILE A 154 -4.89 -21.67 -6.32
CA ILE A 154 -6.31 -21.40 -6.07
C ILE A 154 -7.01 -22.65 -5.55
N ASP A 155 -6.66 -23.82 -6.11
CA ASP A 155 -7.24 -25.10 -5.69
C ASP A 155 -6.69 -25.56 -4.33
N ALA A 156 -5.41 -25.29 -4.01
CA ALA A 156 -4.82 -25.63 -2.71
C ALA A 156 -5.46 -24.86 -1.53
N VAL A 157 -5.76 -23.57 -1.73
CA VAL A 157 -6.44 -22.74 -0.71
C VAL A 157 -7.95 -23.06 -0.62
N ALA A 158 -8.59 -23.41 -1.74
CA ALA A 158 -9.98 -23.86 -1.75
C ALA A 158 -10.18 -25.25 -1.09
N GLU A 159 -9.16 -26.11 -1.15
CA GLU A 159 -9.18 -27.45 -0.52
C GLU A 159 -8.72 -27.47 0.94
N GLY A 160 -8.34 -26.33 1.53
CA GLY A 160 -8.02 -26.23 2.96
C GLY A 160 -6.92 -27.19 3.42
N LYS A 161 -5.79 -27.21 2.70
CA LYS A 161 -4.55 -27.85 3.16
C LYS A 161 -3.53 -26.83 3.62
#